data_AF-A0A934DHW4-F1
#
_entry.id   AF-A0A934DHW4-F1
#
_cell.length_a   1.000
_cell.length_b   1.000
_cell.length_c   1.000
_cell.angle_alpha   90.00
_cell.angle_beta   90.00
_cell.angle_gamma   90.00
#
_symmetry.space_group_name_H-M   'P 1'
#
loop_
_entity.id
_entity.type
_entity.pdbx_description
1 polymer ?
#
loop_
_entity_poly.entity_id
_entity_poly.type
_entity_poly.pdbx_seq_one_letter_code
_entity_poly.pdbx_strand_id
1 'polypeptide(L)'
;MEQQGSMADRRSLRVAVPQPLFREAALWLRPAHTPTRLNLKELGRPDLVCPAGCGSLLIEDISATGLRLLLPRPEELGPGLALLSGAGGLPYLYLKLAQPLSAQEEQSLALLLAVEPVAASRTENGGLSVAVNILYRAQPDRDDKALTFFYVARYAIRELAAWCDEVARMDRAPARAQPRGLRMNRLLLELDALPGQEQNNAASEH
;
A
#
# COMPACT_ATOMS: atom_id res chain seq x y z
N MET A 1 -7.37 -31.05 -11.68
CA MET A 1 -6.03 -30.87 -12.29
C MET A 1 -5.59 -29.47 -11.94
N GLU A 2 -4.68 -29.36 -10.98
CA GLU A 2 -4.24 -28.10 -10.36
C GLU A 2 -3.50 -27.24 -11.39
N GLN A 3 -3.98 -26.02 -11.64
CA GLN A 3 -3.19 -25.03 -12.34
C GLN A 3 -2.16 -24.47 -11.36
N GLN A 4 -1.00 -25.10 -11.31
CA GLN A 4 0.22 -24.45 -10.85
C GLN A 4 0.55 -23.33 -11.84
N GLY A 5 0.00 -22.14 -11.59
CA GLY A 5 0.46 -20.92 -12.25
C GLY A 5 1.97 -20.82 -12.06
N SER A 6 2.70 -20.76 -13.18
CA SER A 6 4.15 -20.69 -13.21
C SER A 6 4.65 -19.56 -12.31
N MET A 7 5.78 -19.76 -11.63
CA MET A 7 6.42 -18.71 -10.82
C MET A 7 6.70 -17.42 -11.62
N ALA A 8 6.76 -17.52 -12.96
CA ALA A 8 6.89 -16.39 -13.87
C ALA A 8 5.59 -15.55 -13.96
N ASP A 9 4.42 -16.18 -13.97
CA ASP A 9 3.12 -15.48 -14.05
C ASP A 9 2.80 -14.71 -12.76
N ARG A 10 3.25 -15.20 -11.61
CA ARG A 10 3.07 -14.50 -10.32
C ARG A 10 3.95 -13.25 -10.17
N ARG A 11 5.04 -13.13 -10.95
CA ARG A 11 5.88 -11.92 -10.95
C ARG A 11 5.24 -10.78 -11.73
N SER A 12 4.46 -11.11 -12.76
CA SER A 12 3.86 -10.14 -13.68
C SER A 12 2.46 -9.68 -13.25
N LEU A 13 1.77 -10.42 -12.37
CA LEU A 13 0.46 -10.01 -11.86
C LEU A 13 0.58 -8.65 -11.16
N ARG A 14 -0.05 -7.65 -11.78
CA ARG A 14 -0.12 -6.28 -11.30
C ARG A 14 -1.58 -5.93 -11.07
N VAL A 15 -1.88 -5.43 -9.88
CA VAL A 15 -3.23 -5.04 -9.49
C VAL A 15 -3.23 -3.59 -9.07
N ALA A 16 -4.31 -2.87 -9.39
CA ALA A 16 -4.55 -1.57 -8.79
C ALA A 16 -4.79 -1.75 -7.28
N VAL A 17 -4.34 -0.82 -6.44
CA VAL A 17 -4.59 -0.90 -5.00
C VAL A 17 -5.97 -0.31 -4.69
N PRO A 18 -6.94 -1.12 -4.24
CA PRO A 18 -8.24 -0.58 -3.85
C PRO A 18 -8.07 0.32 -2.63
N GLN A 19 -8.62 1.54 -2.67
CA GLN A 19 -8.52 2.50 -1.55
C GLN A 19 -8.94 1.91 -0.19
N PRO A 20 -9.99 1.07 -0.06
CA PRO A 20 -10.36 0.48 1.23
C PRO A 20 -9.30 -0.47 1.82
N LEU A 21 -8.38 -0.96 0.99
CA LEU A 21 -7.30 -1.85 1.41
C LEU A 21 -6.01 -1.10 1.72
N PHE A 22 -5.87 0.17 1.34
CA PHE A 22 -4.74 0.98 1.75
C PHE A 22 -4.90 1.46 3.20
N ARG A 23 -3.87 1.29 4.05
CA ARG A 23 -3.91 1.71 5.45
C ARG A 23 -2.96 2.86 5.75
N GLU A 24 -1.71 2.74 5.35
CA GLU A 24 -0.71 3.79 5.52
C GLU A 24 0.52 3.49 4.68
N ALA A 25 1.29 4.52 4.38
CA ALA A 25 2.62 4.42 3.81
C ALA A 25 3.53 5.49 4.41
N ALA A 26 4.83 5.24 4.35
CA ALA A 26 5.84 6.25 4.66
C ALA A 26 7.03 6.09 3.71
N LEU A 27 7.67 7.20 3.37
CA LEU A 27 8.77 7.27 2.42
C LEU A 27 9.98 7.92 3.07
N TRP A 28 11.14 7.28 2.95
CA TRP A 28 12.43 7.86 3.26
C TRP A 28 13.23 7.96 1.97
N LEU A 29 13.66 9.16 1.62
CA LEU A 29 14.48 9.44 0.46
C LEU A 29 15.93 9.34 0.89
N ARG A 30 16.64 8.37 0.31
CA ARG A 30 18.02 8.06 0.65
C ARG A 30 18.86 7.95 -0.62
N PRO A 31 20.12 8.44 -0.59
CA PRO A 31 21.06 8.14 -1.67
C PRO A 31 21.31 6.64 -1.76
N ALA A 32 21.71 6.17 -2.93
CA ALA A 32 21.96 4.76 -3.20
C ALA A 32 23.11 4.24 -2.33
N HIS A 33 22.75 3.53 -1.29
CA HIS A 33 23.65 2.74 -0.46
C HIS A 33 22.97 1.42 -0.18
N THR A 34 23.68 0.29 -0.25
CA THR A 34 23.08 -1.02 -0.01
C THR A 34 23.02 -1.27 1.50
N PRO A 35 21.83 -1.20 2.14
CA PRO A 35 21.75 -1.53 3.55
C PRO A 35 21.85 -3.05 3.72
N THR A 36 22.74 -3.51 4.58
CA THR A 36 22.70 -4.90 5.10
C THR A 36 21.91 -4.93 6.40
N ARG A 37 22.16 -3.96 7.28
CA ARG A 37 21.45 -3.73 8.54
C ARG A 37 21.24 -2.22 8.73
N LEU A 38 20.11 -1.83 9.32
CA LEU A 38 19.77 -0.45 9.61
C LEU A 38 19.13 -0.34 10.98
N ASN A 39 19.70 0.46 11.88
CA ASN A 39 19.08 0.76 13.17
C ASN A 39 17.93 1.75 13.00
N LEU A 40 16.88 1.66 13.82
CA LEU A 40 15.76 2.62 13.77
C LEU A 40 16.19 4.07 14.02
N LYS A 41 17.25 4.28 14.82
CA LYS A 41 17.83 5.62 15.02
C LYS A 41 18.45 6.18 13.74
N GLU A 42 19.06 5.32 12.92
CA GLU A 42 19.69 5.69 11.65
C GLU A 42 18.64 5.87 10.54
N LEU A 43 17.56 5.09 10.57
CA LEU A 43 16.42 5.27 9.68
C LEU A 43 15.83 6.68 9.84
N GLY A 44 15.67 7.13 11.10
CA GLY A 44 15.18 8.46 11.42
C GLY A 44 13.72 8.69 11.01
N ARG A 45 13.32 9.96 10.91
CA ARG A 45 11.97 10.33 10.50
C ARG A 45 11.80 10.16 8.98
N PRO A 46 10.62 9.74 8.51
CA PRO A 46 10.29 9.71 7.09
C PRO A 46 10.18 11.12 6.52
N ASP A 47 10.52 11.25 5.25
CA ASP A 47 10.34 12.47 4.45
C ASP A 47 8.87 12.67 4.07
N LEU A 48 8.09 11.59 3.99
CA LEU A 48 6.65 11.63 3.80
C LEU A 48 5.93 10.57 4.63
N VAL A 49 4.82 10.94 5.26
CA VAL A 49 3.88 10.02 5.91
C VAL A 49 2.52 10.19 5.26
N CYS A 50 1.91 9.08 4.85
CA CYS A 50 0.62 9.06 4.20
C CYS A 50 -0.31 8.09 4.92
N PRO A 51 -1.09 8.53 5.93
CA PRO A 51 -2.15 7.71 6.49
C PRO A 51 -3.27 7.48 5.46
N ALA A 52 -4.17 6.54 5.73
CA ALA A 52 -5.34 6.29 4.89
C ALA A 52 -6.10 7.60 4.60
N GLY A 53 -6.42 7.85 3.32
CA GLY A 53 -7.17 9.03 2.88
C GLY A 53 -6.36 10.33 2.76
N CYS A 54 -5.06 10.35 3.10
CA CYS A 54 -4.24 11.58 3.06
C CYS A 54 -4.00 12.12 1.64
N GLY A 55 -3.94 11.23 0.63
CA GLY A 55 -3.78 11.62 -0.77
C GLY A 55 -2.39 12.16 -1.16
N SER A 56 -1.46 12.38 -0.22
CA SER A 56 -0.11 12.87 -0.55
C SER A 56 0.77 11.80 -1.23
N LEU A 57 0.46 10.52 -1.05
CA LEU A 57 1.05 9.41 -1.81
C LEU A 57 -0.05 8.40 -2.12
N LEU A 58 -0.15 8.03 -3.38
CA LEU A 58 -1.05 7.00 -3.87
C LEU A 58 -0.21 5.86 -4.46
N ILE A 59 -0.70 4.64 -4.30
CA ILE A 59 -0.11 3.48 -4.97
C ILE A 59 -1.07 3.11 -6.08
N GLU A 60 -0.71 3.47 -7.32
CA GLU A 60 -1.57 3.24 -8.48
C GLU A 60 -1.72 1.75 -8.74
N ASP A 61 -0.60 1.02 -8.65
CA ASP A 61 -0.56 -0.41 -8.86
C ASP A 61 0.61 -1.09 -8.13
N ILE A 62 0.46 -2.39 -7.85
CA ILE A 62 1.43 -3.23 -7.15
C ILE A 62 1.59 -4.57 -7.86
N SER A 63 2.84 -5.04 -7.96
CA SER A 63 3.18 -6.44 -8.23
C SER A 63 4.13 -6.98 -7.15
N ALA A 64 4.46 -8.27 -7.23
CA ALA A 64 5.37 -8.90 -6.27
C ALA A 64 6.84 -8.40 -6.35
N THR A 65 7.19 -7.59 -7.36
CA THR A 65 8.56 -7.14 -7.64
C THR A 65 8.67 -5.62 -7.81
N GLY A 66 7.56 -4.88 -7.80
CA GLY A 66 7.56 -3.47 -8.13
C GLY A 66 6.21 -2.83 -7.86
N LEU A 67 6.18 -1.51 -7.93
CA LEU A 67 4.99 -0.72 -7.64
C LEU A 67 5.07 0.63 -8.34
N ARG A 68 3.92 1.24 -8.58
CA ARG A 68 3.82 2.59 -9.15
C ARG A 68 3.27 3.53 -8.09
N LEU A 69 4.05 4.55 -7.77
CA LEU A 69 3.70 5.60 -6.83
C LEU A 69 3.21 6.82 -7.60
N LEU A 70 2.15 7.45 -7.13
CA LEU A 70 1.74 8.77 -7.57
C LEU A 70 1.84 9.73 -6.39
N LEU A 71 2.60 10.79 -6.58
CA LEU A 71 2.76 11.91 -5.66
C LEU A 71 2.03 13.11 -6.26
N PRO A 72 0.83 13.48 -5.77
CA PRO A 72 0.11 14.62 -6.35
C PRO A 72 0.80 15.97 -6.10
N ARG A 73 1.55 16.09 -4.99
CA ARG A 73 2.29 17.30 -4.58
C ARG A 73 3.76 16.97 -4.32
N PRO A 74 4.53 16.59 -5.36
CA PRO A 74 5.89 16.06 -5.19
C PRO A 74 6.88 17.11 -4.65
N GLU A 75 6.61 18.40 -4.81
CA GLU A 75 7.40 19.51 -4.27
C GLU A 75 7.48 19.53 -2.73
N GLU A 76 6.52 18.92 -2.02
CA GLU A 76 6.56 18.77 -0.57
C GLU A 76 7.77 17.93 -0.09
N LEU A 77 8.34 17.11 -0.98
CA LEU A 77 9.55 16.32 -0.71
C LEU A 77 10.85 17.13 -0.81
N GLY A 78 10.78 18.39 -1.25
CA GLY A 78 11.91 19.30 -1.32
C GLY A 78 13.11 18.72 -2.09
N PRO A 79 14.34 18.85 -1.57
CA PRO A 79 15.56 18.38 -2.26
C PRO A 79 15.58 16.88 -2.53
N GLY A 80 14.89 16.08 -1.71
CA GLY A 80 14.85 14.63 -1.84
C GLY A 80 14.15 14.16 -3.12
N LEU A 81 13.33 15.00 -3.75
CA LEU A 81 12.57 14.67 -4.96
C LEU A 81 13.46 14.18 -6.11
N ALA A 82 14.69 14.71 -6.21
CA ALA A 82 15.65 14.30 -7.22
C ALA A 82 16.00 12.79 -7.13
N LEU A 83 15.96 12.22 -5.91
CA LEU A 83 16.24 10.80 -5.66
C LEU A 83 15.13 9.87 -6.20
N LEU A 84 13.95 10.40 -6.54
CA LEU A 84 12.86 9.66 -7.20
C LEU A 84 12.85 9.82 -8.71
N SER A 85 13.58 10.81 -9.23
CA SER A 85 13.48 11.26 -10.62
C SER A 85 14.74 10.95 -11.44
N GLY A 86 15.77 10.36 -10.83
CA GLY A 86 17.06 10.10 -11.47
C GLY A 86 17.77 8.87 -10.90
N ALA A 87 18.92 8.53 -11.50
CA ALA A 87 19.77 7.44 -11.05
C ALA A 87 20.50 7.83 -9.75
N GLY A 88 20.55 6.92 -8.77
CA GLY A 88 21.32 7.10 -7.55
C GLY A 88 20.52 7.31 -6.26
N GLY A 89 19.19 7.14 -6.30
CA GLY A 89 18.37 7.00 -5.11
C GLY A 89 18.12 5.52 -4.75
N LEU A 90 18.04 5.22 -3.46
CA LEU A 90 17.45 3.98 -2.95
C LEU A 90 16.42 4.32 -1.85
N PRO A 91 15.25 4.88 -2.22
CA PRO A 91 14.21 5.18 -1.25
C PRO A 91 13.77 3.95 -0.45
N TYR A 92 13.42 4.17 0.81
CA TYR A 92 12.74 3.18 1.62
C TYR A 92 11.25 3.48 1.65
N LEU A 93 10.44 2.50 1.28
CA LEU A 93 8.98 2.57 1.29
C LEU A 93 8.45 1.62 2.36
N TYR A 94 7.83 2.19 3.39
CA TYR A 94 6.94 1.45 4.28
C TYR A 94 5.55 1.45 3.67
N LEU A 95 4.91 0.28 3.70
CA LEU A 95 3.57 0.07 3.18
C LEU A 95 2.80 -0.86 4.11
N LYS A 96 1.59 -0.44 4.47
CA LYS A 96 0.61 -1.25 5.18
C LYS A 96 -0.69 -1.37 4.39
N LEU A 97 -1.10 -2.61 4.13
CA LEU A 97 -2.30 -2.96 3.39
C LEU A 97 -3.20 -3.87 4.24
N ALA A 98 -4.51 -3.71 4.14
CA ALA A 98 -5.49 -4.65 4.67
C ALA A 98 -5.56 -5.90 3.78
N GLN A 99 -5.94 -7.04 4.35
CA GLN A 99 -6.16 -8.26 3.57
C GLN A 99 -7.46 -8.17 2.75
N PRO A 100 -7.46 -8.54 1.46
CA PRO A 100 -8.64 -8.44 0.59
C PRO A 100 -9.74 -9.45 0.96
N LEU A 101 -9.38 -10.68 1.34
CA LEU A 101 -10.31 -11.80 1.52
C LEU A 101 -10.10 -12.54 2.85
N SER A 102 -10.41 -11.92 3.99
CA SER A 102 -10.63 -12.68 5.23
C SER A 102 -11.78 -12.12 6.07
N ALA A 103 -12.72 -13.01 6.40
CA ALA A 103 -13.70 -12.83 7.46
C ALA A 103 -13.12 -13.17 8.86
N GLN A 104 -11.84 -13.53 8.92
CA GLN A 104 -11.09 -13.74 10.15
C GLN A 104 -10.03 -12.64 10.27
N GLU A 105 -10.33 -11.69 11.15
CA GLU A 105 -9.43 -10.79 11.90
C GLU A 105 -8.19 -10.21 11.18
N GLU A 106 -8.27 -8.91 10.87
CA GLU A 106 -7.28 -7.83 11.09
C GLU A 106 -5.78 -8.03 10.81
N GLN A 107 -5.34 -9.08 10.14
CA GLN A 107 -3.94 -9.15 9.73
C GLN A 107 -3.70 -8.13 8.61
N SER A 108 -2.83 -7.15 8.83
CA SER A 108 -2.38 -6.23 7.79
C SER A 108 -1.08 -6.74 7.20
N LEU A 109 -0.92 -6.66 5.88
CA LEU A 109 0.39 -6.83 5.24
C LEU A 109 1.19 -5.55 5.48
N ALA A 110 2.20 -5.61 6.34
CA ALA A 110 3.13 -4.52 6.58
C ALA A 110 4.52 -4.88 6.04
N LEU A 111 5.07 -4.02 5.18
CA LEU A 111 6.36 -4.21 4.53
C LEU A 111 7.17 -2.92 4.63
N LEU A 112 8.47 -3.06 4.83
CA LEU A 112 9.44 -2.00 4.57
C LEU A 112 10.37 -2.49 3.46
N LEU A 113 10.45 -1.70 2.38
CA LEU A 113 11.07 -2.06 1.13
C LEU A 113 12.14 -1.03 0.79
N ALA A 114 13.29 -1.46 0.28
CA ALA A 114 14.19 -0.57 -0.44
C ALA A 114 13.91 -0.71 -1.94
N VAL A 115 13.58 0.41 -2.57
CA VAL A 115 13.10 0.44 -3.95
C VAL A 115 14.02 1.27 -4.83
N GLU A 116 14.13 0.88 -6.08
CA GLU A 116 14.88 1.59 -7.11
C GLU A 116 13.89 2.26 -8.08
N PRO A 117 13.90 3.59 -8.19
CA PRO A 117 13.16 4.29 -9.23
C PRO A 117 13.67 3.90 -10.61
N VAL A 118 12.76 3.44 -11.48
CA VAL A 118 13.10 3.00 -12.85
C VAL A 118 12.53 3.91 -13.91
N ALA A 119 11.44 4.60 -13.61
CA ALA A 119 10.87 5.61 -14.48
C ALA A 119 10.12 6.64 -13.65
N ALA A 120 10.21 7.91 -14.03
CA ALA A 120 9.47 9.00 -13.43
C ALA A 120 8.90 9.88 -14.52
N SER A 121 7.64 10.27 -14.39
CA SER A 121 6.95 11.14 -15.34
C SER A 121 6.02 12.09 -14.60
N ARG A 122 6.02 13.36 -15.02
CA ARG A 122 5.03 14.33 -14.54
C ARG A 122 3.66 13.99 -15.10
N THR A 123 2.62 14.09 -14.26
CA THR A 123 1.24 13.99 -14.70
C THR A 123 0.74 15.34 -15.22
N GLU A 124 -0.37 15.35 -15.96
CA GLU A 124 -0.98 16.58 -16.49
C GLU A 124 -1.31 17.60 -15.40
N ASN A 125 -1.65 17.12 -14.19
CA ASN A 125 -1.98 17.95 -13.03
C ASN A 125 -0.75 18.36 -12.21
N GLY A 126 0.47 18.17 -12.74
CA GLY A 126 1.72 18.55 -12.07
C GLY A 126 2.25 17.55 -11.04
N GLY A 127 1.52 16.47 -10.76
CA GLY A 127 1.97 15.37 -9.91
C GLY A 127 3.14 14.59 -10.52
N LEU A 128 3.71 13.66 -9.77
CA LEU A 128 4.79 12.77 -10.22
C LEU A 128 4.35 11.31 -10.09
N SER A 129 4.27 10.60 -11.22
CA SER A 129 4.16 9.14 -11.24
C SER A 129 5.55 8.53 -11.33
N VAL A 130 5.88 7.63 -10.41
CA VAL A 130 7.19 6.97 -10.30
C VAL A 130 6.97 5.46 -10.28
N ALA A 131 7.49 4.77 -11.28
CA ALA A 131 7.59 3.32 -11.27
C ALA A 131 8.88 2.93 -10.53
N VAL A 132 8.77 1.99 -9.59
CA VAL A 132 9.90 1.49 -8.83
C VAL A 132 9.98 -0.04 -8.86
N ASN A 133 11.21 -0.55 -8.84
CA ASN A 133 11.50 -1.96 -8.61
C ASN A 133 11.83 -2.19 -7.14
N ILE A 134 11.37 -3.29 -6.57
CA ILE A 134 11.71 -3.69 -5.21
C ILE A 134 13.04 -4.42 -5.25
N LEU A 135 14.07 -3.84 -4.63
CA LEU A 135 15.39 -4.45 -4.55
C LEU A 135 15.58 -5.25 -3.27
N TYR A 136 15.13 -4.69 -2.14
CA TYR A 136 15.30 -5.30 -0.84
C TYR A 136 14.02 -5.27 -0.02
N ARG A 137 13.85 -6.30 0.81
CA ARG A 137 12.83 -6.36 1.85
C ARG A 137 13.50 -6.32 3.21
N ALA A 138 13.04 -5.44 4.09
CA ALA A 138 13.47 -5.41 5.47
C ALA A 138 12.73 -6.47 6.30
N GLN A 139 13.47 -7.08 7.24
CA GLN A 139 12.93 -7.92 8.30
C GLN A 139 13.34 -7.32 9.65
N PRO A 140 12.41 -7.15 10.59
CA PRO A 140 12.76 -6.68 11.93
C PRO A 140 13.61 -7.73 12.65
N ASP A 141 14.65 -7.27 13.32
CA ASP A 141 15.37 -8.04 14.33
C ASP A 141 14.47 -8.16 15.58
N ARG A 142 14.45 -9.36 16.20
CA ARG A 142 13.62 -9.62 17.38
C ARG A 142 14.26 -9.15 18.68
N ASP A 143 15.59 -9.10 18.69
CA ASP A 143 16.38 -8.84 19.89
C ASP A 143 17.01 -7.43 19.87
N ASP A 144 16.98 -6.75 18.72
CA ASP A 144 17.51 -5.40 18.53
C ASP A 144 16.52 -4.48 17.81
N LYS A 145 16.63 -3.17 18.04
CA LYS A 145 15.87 -2.12 17.34
C LYS A 145 16.47 -1.84 15.96
N ALA A 146 16.57 -2.89 15.15
CA ALA A 146 17.19 -2.86 13.84
C ALA A 146 16.38 -3.66 12.81
N LEU A 147 16.71 -3.41 11.56
CA LEU A 147 16.13 -4.04 10.38
C LEU A 147 17.27 -4.65 9.58
N THR A 148 17.10 -5.91 9.15
CA THR A 148 18.02 -6.56 8.21
C THR A 148 17.38 -6.55 6.84
N PHE A 149 18.12 -6.09 5.82
CA PHE A 149 17.61 -6.02 4.46
C PHE A 149 18.08 -7.24 3.65
N PHE A 150 17.12 -7.92 3.04
CA PHE A 150 17.36 -9.08 2.18
C PHE A 150 17.13 -8.70 0.73
N TYR A 151 18.08 -9.03 -0.13
CA TYR A 151 17.94 -8.79 -1.56
C TYR A 151 16.87 -9.71 -2.15
N VAL A 152 15.86 -9.12 -2.76
CA VAL A 152 14.69 -9.81 -3.33
C VAL A 152 14.46 -9.48 -4.80
N ALA A 153 15.28 -8.64 -5.46
CA ALA A 153 14.99 -8.26 -6.86
C ALA A 153 14.84 -9.45 -7.83
N ARG A 154 15.50 -10.59 -7.53
CA ARG A 154 15.42 -11.82 -8.32
C ARG A 154 14.27 -12.74 -7.94
N TYR A 155 13.52 -12.47 -6.87
CA TYR A 155 12.47 -13.33 -6.32
C TYR A 155 11.23 -12.51 -5.93
N ALA A 156 10.05 -12.99 -6.30
CA ALA A 156 8.80 -12.36 -5.87
C ALA A 156 8.69 -12.36 -4.34
N ILE A 157 8.28 -11.24 -3.73
CA ILE A 157 7.88 -11.22 -2.32
C ILE A 157 6.59 -12.04 -2.19
N ARG A 158 6.67 -13.20 -1.54
CA ARG A 158 5.58 -14.18 -1.48
C ARG A 158 4.30 -13.59 -0.89
N GLU A 159 4.42 -12.83 0.18
CA GLU A 159 3.30 -12.20 0.87
C GLU A 159 2.61 -11.16 -0.02
N LEU A 160 3.38 -10.43 -0.83
CA LEU A 160 2.85 -9.44 -1.77
C LEU A 160 2.20 -10.11 -2.97
N ALA A 161 2.80 -11.19 -3.50
CA ALA A 161 2.19 -12.00 -4.57
C ALA A 161 0.84 -12.58 -4.12
N ALA A 162 0.79 -13.15 -2.91
CA ALA A 162 -0.44 -13.69 -2.35
C ALA A 162 -1.51 -12.61 -2.16
N TRP A 163 -1.11 -11.41 -1.70
CA TRP A 163 -2.01 -10.27 -1.59
C TRP A 163 -2.57 -9.85 -2.96
N CYS A 164 -1.73 -9.77 -4.00
CA CYS A 164 -2.18 -9.48 -5.37
C CYS A 164 -3.14 -10.56 -5.90
N ASP A 165 -2.86 -11.84 -5.65
CA ASP A 165 -3.74 -12.96 -6.00
C ASP A 165 -5.11 -12.86 -5.29
N GLU A 166 -5.15 -12.36 -4.05
CA GLU A 166 -6.40 -12.11 -3.33
C GLU A 166 -7.19 -10.94 -3.88
N VAL A 167 -6.53 -9.82 -4.21
CA VAL A 167 -7.20 -8.68 -4.86
C VAL A 167 -7.78 -9.10 -6.21
N ALA A 168 -6.99 -9.79 -7.04
CA ALA A 168 -7.46 -10.27 -8.34
C ALA A 168 -8.65 -11.24 -8.22
N ARG A 169 -8.73 -12.01 -7.13
CA ARG A 169 -9.90 -12.85 -6.81
C ARG A 169 -11.09 -12.05 -6.31
N MET A 170 -10.87 -11.00 -5.52
CA MET A 170 -11.91 -10.08 -5.06
C MET A 170 -12.62 -9.42 -6.24
N ASP A 171 -11.86 -8.94 -7.23
CA ASP A 171 -12.42 -8.28 -8.43
C ASP A 171 -13.22 -9.24 -9.34
N ARG A 172 -12.86 -10.53 -9.32
CA ARG A 172 -13.55 -11.59 -10.10
C ARG A 172 -14.70 -12.24 -9.34
N ALA A 173 -14.80 -12.03 -8.02
CA ALA A 173 -15.89 -12.58 -7.25
C ALA A 173 -17.18 -11.85 -7.65
N PRO A 174 -18.28 -12.55 -7.97
CA PRO A 174 -19.58 -11.89 -8.07
C PRO A 174 -19.80 -11.15 -6.76
N ALA A 175 -20.20 -9.87 -6.82
CA ALA A 175 -20.43 -9.03 -5.65
C ALA A 175 -21.16 -9.87 -4.60
N ARG A 176 -20.42 -10.32 -3.57
CA ARG A 176 -21.01 -11.18 -2.56
C ARG A 176 -22.15 -10.34 -1.99
N ALA A 177 -23.36 -10.88 -2.06
CA ALA A 177 -24.51 -10.24 -1.45
C ALA A 177 -24.06 -9.80 -0.05
N GLN A 178 -24.08 -8.48 0.21
CA GLN A 178 -23.75 -7.98 1.54
C GLN A 178 -24.63 -8.78 2.49
N PRO A 179 -24.05 -9.52 3.45
CA PRO A 179 -24.87 -10.27 4.38
C PRO A 179 -25.82 -9.25 5.02
N ARG A 180 -27.14 -9.49 4.87
CA ARG A 180 -28.20 -8.56 5.28
C ARG A 180 -28.33 -8.43 6.81
N GLY A 181 -27.31 -8.82 7.56
CA GLY A 181 -27.28 -8.82 9.01
C GLY A 181 -26.34 -7.75 9.56
N LEU A 182 -26.74 -7.19 10.70
CA LEU A 182 -26.02 -6.18 11.46
C LEU A 182 -24.58 -6.64 11.79
N ARG A 183 -23.57 -5.85 11.43
CA ARG A 183 -22.19 -6.12 11.86
C ARG A 183 -21.81 -5.26 13.05
N MET A 184 -21.64 -5.91 14.20
CA MET A 184 -21.34 -5.21 15.46
C MET A 184 -20.08 -4.35 15.43
N ASN A 185 -19.06 -4.74 14.67
CA ASN A 185 -17.83 -3.95 14.49
C ASN A 185 -17.97 -2.74 13.56
N ARG A 186 -19.13 -2.60 12.90
CA ARG A 186 -19.50 -1.47 12.03
C ARG A 186 -20.81 -0.83 12.46
N LEU A 187 -21.31 -1.15 13.66
CA LEU A 187 -22.62 -0.74 14.16
C LEU A 187 -22.87 0.76 14.01
N LEU A 188 -21.89 1.59 14.37
CA LEU A 188 -22.02 3.05 14.29
C LEU A 188 -22.11 3.55 12.83
N LEU A 189 -21.32 2.97 11.93
CA LEU A 189 -21.36 3.29 10.50
C LEU A 189 -22.65 2.78 9.83
N GLU A 190 -23.19 1.66 10.30
CA GLU A 190 -24.46 1.11 9.81
C GLU A 190 -25.66 1.92 10.32
N LEU A 191 -25.58 2.51 11.52
CA LEU A 191 -26.58 3.47 12.02
C LEU A 191 -26.57 4.77 11.22
N ASP A 192 -25.39 5.30 10.88
CA ASP A 192 -25.25 6.54 10.10
C ASP A 192 -25.70 6.37 8.63
N ALA A 193 -25.65 5.14 8.10
CA ALA A 193 -26.06 4.82 6.74
C ALA A 193 -27.56 4.55 6.59
N LEU A 194 -28.33 4.57 7.69
CA LEU A 194 -29.79 4.48 7.63
C LEU A 194 -30.33 5.80 7.04
N PRO A 195 -31.13 5.75 5.95
CA PRO A 195 -31.77 6.96 5.43
C PRO A 195 -32.62 7.60 6.54
N GLY A 196 -32.42 8.90 6.72
CA GLY A 196 -32.85 9.66 7.90
C GLY A 196 -34.31 9.43 8.30
N GLN A 197 -34.53 9.30 9.60
CA GLN A 197 -35.83 9.54 10.22
C GLN A 197 -36.15 11.05 10.18
N GLU A 198 -36.33 11.61 8.98
CA GLU A 198 -37.07 12.86 8.81
C GLU A 198 -38.51 12.52 8.44
N GLN A 199 -39.33 12.22 9.46
CA GLN A 199 -40.79 12.39 9.45
C GLN A 199 -41.37 11.92 10.79
N ASN A 200 -41.44 12.83 11.76
CA ASN A 200 -42.62 12.99 12.62
C ASN A 200 -42.44 14.23 13.51
N ASN A 201 -42.66 15.41 12.92
CA ASN A 201 -43.13 16.56 13.68
C ASN A 201 -44.08 17.42 12.81
N ALA A 202 -44.95 16.75 12.06
CA ALA A 202 -46.05 17.36 11.33
C ALA A 202 -47.32 16.50 11.47
N ALA A 203 -47.73 16.19 12.70
CA ALA A 203 -49.07 15.68 13.01
C ALA A 203 -49.34 15.66 14.53
N SER A 204 -49.59 16.84 15.11
CA SER A 204 -50.48 17.03 16.26
C SER A 204 -51.06 18.42 16.06
N GLU A 205 -52.20 18.47 15.34
CA GLU A 205 -53.51 18.77 15.94
C GLU A 205 -53.60 20.26 16.29
N HIS A 206 -54.25 21.04 15.42
CA HIS A 206 -55.62 21.54 15.62
C HIS A 206 -55.70 22.66 16.65
#